data_AF-A0A3B8L743-F1
#
_entry.id   AF-A0A3B8L743-F1
#
_cell.length_a   1.000
_cell.length_b   1.000
_cell.length_c   1.000
_cell.angle_alpha   90.00
_cell.angle_beta   90.00
_cell.angle_gamma   90.00
#
_symmetry.space_group_name_H-M   'P 1'
#
loop_
_entity.id
_entity.type
_entity.pdbx_description
1 polymer ?
#
loop_
_entity_poly.entity_id
_entity_poly.type
_entity_poly.pdbx_seq_one_letter_code
_entity_poly.pdbx_strand_id
1 'polypeptide(L)'
;MIRPSLIALLIGILLAASQAATVRSTAIVDLGFNEKSGPAVDTATGGQANNTGRLLAGARRVPTPFSTTTGGRALLLEAGRKQFVQVPNSPDISRGKAVSVAMLLINFHAANDAGTHGLFGKRSTDKASHSNYGLNFQPKTDLIQFYVNDGTGFRIVHYSVKSLLGVRQRVHLVATMAVGDAPGADKDTDHDDVRMRLFINGQPATRIGKPGKDLAEGTDIWLLDLKTTALTNTAPLTIGASSTAIEHFSGIIDEFQLFDRELTANDAATLFSEVAGADAGKRFSQDKQPVAGLPAAPQLATTSLRGLQIGQTTRLVLTGKNLGPNPLVVAPFAGLQSKVVAGSNAGKLTVDITLSKTAPAGLFPLRISTIAGLSNPLTVAVDRLPQRPVGTASSAAPSPLPVALSGMISGAEISRGHVRAKAGQRLVADVEARRLGSGCEPVVEIKNALGTPLAIEWSKVPLRGDTRAEVTVPADGVYTIEVHDLSFKAPGNSPFRVKIGDLAL
;
A
#
# COMPACT_ATOMS: atom_id res chain seq x y z
N MET A 1 51.79 -15.44 63.67
CA MET A 1 52.28 -16.74 63.18
C MET A 1 51.16 -17.45 62.42
N ILE A 2 51.40 -17.76 61.14
CA ILE A 2 51.02 -19.00 60.41
C ILE A 2 49.52 -19.38 60.32
N ARG A 3 48.97 -19.32 59.08
CA ARG A 3 47.78 -20.05 58.54
C ARG A 3 48.07 -21.57 58.44
N PRO A 4 47.12 -22.55 58.29
CA PRO A 4 45.98 -22.47 57.34
C PRO A 4 44.73 -23.41 57.52
N SER A 5 43.78 -23.21 56.58
CA SER A 5 42.88 -24.19 55.92
C SER A 5 41.63 -24.77 56.63
N LEU A 6 40.45 -24.41 56.11
CA LEU A 6 39.49 -25.42 55.64
C LEU A 6 38.60 -24.88 54.50
N ILE A 7 38.58 -25.64 53.40
CA ILE A 7 37.84 -25.43 52.16
C ILE A 7 36.47 -26.10 52.29
N ALA A 8 35.38 -25.41 51.93
CA ALA A 8 34.09 -26.04 51.64
C ALA A 8 33.63 -25.60 50.23
N LEU A 9 33.64 -26.57 49.32
CA LEU A 9 33.24 -26.48 47.93
C LEU A 9 31.72 -26.75 47.86
N LEU A 10 30.90 -25.75 47.53
CA LEU A 10 29.49 -25.94 47.21
C LEU A 10 29.34 -25.95 45.68
N ILE A 11 29.16 -27.14 45.11
CA ILE A 11 28.88 -27.36 43.68
C ILE A 11 27.42 -26.96 43.42
N GLY A 12 27.22 -25.87 42.66
CA GLY A 12 25.91 -25.53 42.09
C GLY A 12 25.65 -26.40 40.86
N ILE A 13 24.73 -27.36 40.98
CA ILE A 13 24.16 -28.07 39.83
C ILE A 13 23.14 -27.12 39.18
N LEU A 14 23.52 -26.46 38.09
CA LEU A 14 22.55 -25.88 37.15
C LEU A 14 21.93 -27.04 36.36
N LEU A 15 20.67 -27.39 36.63
CA LEU A 15 19.84 -28.10 35.67
C LEU A 15 19.56 -27.15 34.50
N ALA A 16 20.24 -27.34 33.37
CA ALA A 16 19.78 -26.79 32.10
C ALA A 16 18.51 -27.55 31.71
N ALA A 17 17.35 -26.93 31.86
CA ALA A 17 16.13 -27.41 31.24
C ALA A 17 16.33 -27.34 29.72
N SER A 18 16.47 -28.49 29.06
CA SER A 18 16.50 -28.56 27.60
C SER A 18 15.15 -28.08 27.08
N GLN A 19 15.11 -26.88 26.50
CA GLN A 19 13.95 -26.42 25.76
C GLN A 19 13.72 -27.41 24.60
N ALA A 20 12.49 -27.91 24.44
CA ALA A 20 12.17 -28.84 23.36
C ALA A 20 12.55 -28.21 22.00
N ALA A 21 13.18 -29.00 21.13
CA ALA A 21 13.59 -28.54 19.80
C ALA A 21 12.36 -28.02 19.03
N THR A 22 12.49 -26.82 18.44
CA THR A 22 11.49 -26.27 17.50
C THR A 22 11.50 -27.08 16.21
N VAL A 23 10.40 -27.05 15.43
CA VAL A 23 10.37 -27.79 14.15
C VAL A 23 11.51 -27.31 13.26
N ARG A 24 11.71 -25.99 13.13
CA ARG A 24 12.78 -25.35 12.37
C ARG A 24 14.17 -25.88 12.76
N SER A 25 14.43 -26.07 14.05
CA SER A 25 15.75 -26.54 14.53
C SER A 25 16.06 -28.01 14.21
N THR A 26 15.06 -28.78 13.76
CA THR A 26 15.23 -30.18 13.35
C THR A 26 15.61 -30.36 11.87
N ALA A 27 15.79 -29.27 11.12
CA ALA A 27 16.27 -29.33 9.75
C ALA A 27 17.67 -29.95 9.68
N ILE A 28 17.90 -30.80 8.68
CA ILE A 28 19.20 -31.41 8.38
C ILE A 28 19.95 -30.65 7.26
N VAL A 29 19.26 -29.76 6.56
CA VAL A 29 19.84 -28.72 5.70
C VAL A 29 19.10 -27.42 5.98
N ASP A 30 19.83 -26.33 6.20
CA ASP A 30 19.25 -25.02 6.49
C ASP A 30 20.01 -23.91 5.74
N LEU A 31 19.39 -23.34 4.72
CA LEU A 31 19.94 -22.31 3.85
C LEU A 31 19.13 -21.02 4.00
N GLY A 32 19.54 -20.16 4.95
CA GLY A 32 18.86 -18.88 5.23
C GLY A 32 19.31 -17.70 4.34
N PHE A 33 20.27 -17.90 3.43
CA PHE A 33 20.75 -16.90 2.45
C PHE A 33 21.22 -15.53 3.00
N ASN A 34 21.49 -15.40 4.29
CA ASN A 34 21.82 -14.12 4.94
C ASN A 34 23.25 -13.61 4.67
N GLU A 35 24.11 -14.41 4.04
CA GLU A 35 25.51 -14.09 3.80
C GLU A 35 25.67 -12.82 2.95
N LYS A 36 26.76 -12.07 3.16
CA LYS A 36 27.04 -10.88 2.35
C LYS A 36 27.39 -11.22 0.91
N SER A 37 28.09 -12.32 0.70
CA SER A 37 28.56 -12.83 -0.59
C SER A 37 28.92 -14.31 -0.46
N GLY A 38 29.28 -14.96 -1.57
CA GLY A 38 29.71 -16.36 -1.56
C GLY A 38 28.55 -17.36 -1.66
N PRO A 39 28.81 -18.66 -1.37
CA PRO A 39 27.80 -19.70 -1.45
C PRO A 39 26.70 -19.52 -0.38
N ALA A 40 25.58 -20.23 -0.52
CA ALA A 40 24.55 -20.35 0.51
C ALA A 40 25.03 -21.38 1.54
N VAL A 41 25.39 -20.93 2.74
CA VAL A 41 25.99 -21.76 3.78
C VAL A 41 24.90 -22.59 4.45
N ASP A 42 25.15 -23.89 4.56
CA ASP A 42 24.32 -24.79 5.36
C ASP A 42 24.60 -24.58 6.85
N THR A 43 23.57 -24.15 7.59
CA THR A 43 23.65 -23.89 9.03
C THR A 43 22.98 -24.96 9.88
N ALA A 44 22.47 -26.04 9.27
CA ALA A 44 21.85 -27.13 10.01
C ALA A 44 22.90 -27.87 10.86
N THR A 45 22.54 -28.15 12.11
CA THR A 45 23.40 -28.93 13.02
C THR A 45 23.07 -30.42 13.00
N GLY A 46 21.94 -30.81 12.40
CA GLY A 46 21.47 -32.20 12.34
C GLY A 46 21.92 -32.99 11.10
N GLY A 47 22.53 -32.33 10.11
CA GLY A 47 23.00 -32.96 8.87
C GLY A 47 24.28 -33.78 9.04
N GLN A 48 24.49 -34.74 8.13
CA GLN A 48 25.66 -35.62 8.08
C GLN A 48 26.77 -35.10 7.16
N ALA A 49 26.48 -34.11 6.33
CA ALA A 49 27.39 -33.52 5.37
C ALA A 49 27.27 -31.99 5.34
N ASN A 50 28.24 -31.35 4.68
CA ASN A 50 28.13 -29.93 4.36
C ASN A 50 27.31 -29.76 3.08
N ASN A 51 26.10 -29.22 3.19
CA ASN A 51 25.18 -29.03 2.06
C ASN A 51 25.20 -27.57 1.54
N THR A 52 26.32 -26.86 1.73
CA THR A 52 26.51 -25.49 1.24
C THR A 52 26.30 -25.42 -0.28
N GLY A 53 25.34 -24.59 -0.69
CA GLY A 53 24.88 -24.45 -2.07
C GLY A 53 25.65 -23.39 -2.86
N ARG A 54 26.01 -23.70 -4.11
CA ARG A 54 26.62 -22.73 -5.02
C ARG A 54 25.55 -21.94 -5.76
N LEU A 55 25.63 -20.60 -5.70
CA LEU A 55 24.81 -19.69 -6.51
C LEU A 55 25.34 -19.69 -7.96
N LEU A 56 24.49 -19.98 -8.93
CA LEU A 56 24.87 -20.10 -10.35
C LEU A 56 24.26 -19.01 -11.23
N ALA A 57 24.88 -18.79 -12.40
CA ALA A 57 24.48 -17.82 -13.41
C ALA A 57 24.27 -16.37 -12.91
N GLY A 58 24.99 -16.00 -11.85
CA GLY A 58 24.90 -14.67 -11.23
C GLY A 58 23.67 -14.46 -10.35
N ALA A 59 23.05 -15.55 -9.85
CA ALA A 59 22.04 -15.46 -8.79
C ALA A 59 22.56 -14.57 -7.64
N ARG A 60 21.70 -13.70 -7.11
CA ARG A 60 22.11 -12.61 -6.21
C ARG A 60 21.21 -12.54 -4.99
N ARG A 61 21.76 -12.03 -3.90
CA ARG A 61 21.00 -11.76 -2.69
C ARG A 61 20.40 -10.36 -2.72
N VAL A 62 19.20 -10.22 -2.18
CA VAL A 62 18.46 -8.97 -2.01
C VAL A 62 17.98 -8.85 -0.56
N PRO A 63 17.61 -7.66 -0.06
CA PRO A 63 16.94 -7.56 1.23
C PRO A 63 15.73 -8.48 1.30
N THR A 64 15.59 -9.24 2.40
CA THR A 64 14.48 -10.19 2.53
C THR A 64 13.13 -9.44 2.60
N PRO A 65 12.12 -9.84 1.80
CA PRO A 65 10.76 -9.29 1.88
C PRO A 65 9.89 -10.01 2.94
N PHE A 66 10.42 -11.03 3.62
CA PHE A 66 9.64 -11.89 4.51
C PHE A 66 9.76 -11.53 6.00
N SER A 67 10.93 -11.06 6.45
CA SER A 67 11.22 -10.73 7.85
C SER A 67 10.68 -9.36 8.29
N THR A 68 10.40 -9.23 9.59
CA THR A 68 10.09 -7.98 10.29
C THR A 68 11.28 -7.39 11.06
N THR A 69 12.39 -8.15 11.19
CA THR A 69 13.63 -7.67 11.82
C THR A 69 14.55 -7.05 10.77
N THR A 70 15.13 -5.89 11.09
CA THR A 70 15.98 -5.13 10.17
C THR A 70 17.27 -5.91 9.89
N GLY A 71 17.53 -6.33 8.63
CA GLY A 71 18.88 -6.75 8.20
C GLY A 71 19.08 -8.13 7.55
N GLY A 72 18.02 -8.87 7.18
CA GLY A 72 18.14 -10.16 6.48
C GLY A 72 18.28 -10.07 4.96
N ARG A 73 18.66 -11.18 4.31
CA ARG A 73 18.73 -11.30 2.84
C ARG A 73 18.00 -12.55 2.35
N ALA A 74 17.46 -12.46 1.15
CA ALA A 74 16.86 -13.55 0.40
C ALA A 74 17.54 -13.68 -0.98
N LEU A 75 17.32 -14.78 -1.68
CA LEU A 75 17.84 -15.02 -3.02
C LEU A 75 16.88 -14.52 -4.09
N LEU A 76 17.35 -13.69 -5.01
CA LEU A 76 16.64 -13.29 -6.23
C LEU A 76 17.13 -14.15 -7.40
N LEU A 77 16.18 -14.78 -8.09
CA LEU A 77 16.39 -15.62 -9.25
C LEU A 77 15.65 -15.09 -10.47
N GLU A 78 16.29 -15.26 -11.64
CA GLU A 78 15.75 -14.89 -12.94
C GLU A 78 15.83 -16.09 -13.90
N ALA A 79 14.68 -16.63 -14.29
CA ALA A 79 14.58 -17.79 -15.16
C ALA A 79 15.25 -17.56 -16.52
N GLY A 80 15.07 -16.36 -17.11
CA GLY A 80 15.68 -15.97 -18.38
C GLY A 80 17.22 -15.96 -18.34
N ARG A 81 17.81 -15.86 -17.16
CA ARG A 81 19.26 -15.95 -16.92
C ARG A 81 19.71 -17.33 -16.44
N LYS A 82 18.78 -18.29 -16.30
CA LYS A 82 19.04 -19.65 -15.80
C LYS A 82 19.71 -19.64 -14.42
N GLN A 83 19.22 -18.78 -13.52
CA GLN A 83 19.74 -18.65 -12.17
C GLN A 83 19.11 -19.66 -11.21
N PHE A 84 19.94 -20.29 -10.39
CA PHE A 84 19.53 -21.26 -9.36
C PHE A 84 20.65 -21.46 -8.33
N VAL A 85 20.34 -22.16 -7.24
CA VAL A 85 21.34 -22.70 -6.30
C VAL A 85 21.53 -24.18 -6.57
N GLN A 86 22.78 -24.62 -6.60
CA GLN A 86 23.14 -26.03 -6.73
C GLN A 86 23.79 -26.53 -5.44
N VAL A 87 23.15 -27.47 -4.77
CA VAL A 87 23.67 -28.18 -3.60
C VAL A 87 24.27 -29.52 -4.05
N PRO A 88 25.53 -29.81 -3.71
CA PRO A 88 26.18 -31.06 -4.10
C PRO A 88 25.47 -32.28 -3.50
N ASN A 89 25.61 -33.45 -4.15
CA ASN A 89 25.03 -34.68 -3.65
C ASN A 89 25.60 -35.07 -2.28
N SER A 90 24.72 -35.49 -1.37
CA SER A 90 25.05 -35.97 -0.03
C SER A 90 24.00 -36.98 0.48
N PRO A 91 24.30 -37.73 1.56
CA PRO A 91 23.30 -38.57 2.24
C PRO A 91 22.11 -37.78 2.80
N ASP A 92 22.28 -36.50 3.13
CA ASP A 92 21.24 -35.64 3.68
C ASP A 92 20.14 -35.34 2.65
N ILE A 93 20.53 -35.09 1.40
CA ILE A 93 19.61 -34.69 0.34
C ILE A 93 19.10 -35.86 -0.51
N SER A 94 19.77 -37.03 -0.48
CA SER A 94 19.38 -38.26 -1.21
C SER A 94 18.66 -39.23 -0.28
N ARG A 95 17.34 -39.06 -0.17
CA ARG A 95 16.50 -39.69 0.85
C ARG A 95 15.46 -40.60 0.20
N GLY A 96 15.66 -41.91 0.32
CA GLY A 96 14.73 -42.92 -0.21
C GLY A 96 13.60 -43.31 0.74
N LYS A 97 13.59 -42.85 2.00
CA LYS A 97 12.57 -43.21 3.01
C LYS A 97 11.58 -42.09 3.29
N ALA A 98 12.06 -40.94 3.71
CA ALA A 98 11.24 -39.76 3.94
C ALA A 98 12.07 -38.49 3.73
N VAL A 99 11.42 -37.45 3.23
CA VAL A 99 12.00 -36.12 3.08
C VAL A 99 10.90 -35.07 3.09
N SER A 100 11.17 -33.96 3.77
CA SER A 100 10.35 -32.76 3.68
C SER A 100 11.21 -31.58 3.28
N VAL A 101 10.71 -30.75 2.36
CA VAL A 101 11.37 -29.53 1.90
C VAL A 101 10.46 -28.35 2.20
N ALA A 102 11.00 -27.34 2.87
CA ALA A 102 10.32 -26.09 3.16
C ALA A 102 11.07 -24.90 2.56
N MET A 103 10.34 -23.87 2.15
CA MET A 103 10.95 -22.59 1.76
C MET A 103 9.94 -21.45 1.83
N LEU A 104 10.45 -20.23 2.00
CA LEU A 104 9.73 -19.02 1.66
C LEU A 104 9.97 -18.66 0.20
N LEU A 105 8.93 -18.21 -0.49
CA LEU A 105 9.05 -17.77 -1.88
C LEU A 105 8.08 -16.65 -2.27
N ILE A 106 8.48 -15.88 -3.30
CA ILE A 106 7.63 -14.95 -4.04
C ILE A 106 7.77 -15.24 -5.53
N ASN A 107 6.66 -15.51 -6.20
CA ASN A 107 6.63 -15.75 -7.64
C ASN A 107 6.64 -14.44 -8.46
N PHE A 108 7.53 -14.34 -9.45
CA PHE A 108 7.60 -13.23 -10.41
C PHE A 108 7.14 -13.60 -11.82
N HIS A 109 6.79 -14.85 -12.09
CA HIS A 109 6.17 -15.23 -13.36
C HIS A 109 4.82 -14.55 -13.53
N ALA A 110 4.51 -14.14 -14.75
CA ALA A 110 3.21 -13.54 -15.06
C ALA A 110 2.09 -14.59 -14.92
N ALA A 111 0.89 -14.16 -14.53
CA ALA A 111 -0.24 -15.05 -14.32
C ALA A 111 -0.69 -15.79 -15.60
N ASN A 112 -0.27 -15.35 -16.79
CA ASN A 112 -0.55 -15.99 -18.07
C ASN A 112 0.61 -16.85 -18.60
N ASP A 113 1.71 -16.97 -17.86
CA ASP A 113 2.88 -17.76 -18.24
C ASP A 113 2.54 -19.26 -18.25
N ALA A 114 2.56 -19.88 -19.43
CA ALA A 114 2.24 -21.29 -19.62
C ALA A 114 3.42 -22.23 -19.30
N GLY A 115 4.61 -21.68 -19.06
CA GLY A 115 5.83 -22.41 -18.76
C GLY A 115 5.76 -23.18 -17.44
N THR A 116 6.59 -24.21 -17.35
CA THR A 116 6.83 -24.96 -16.12
C THR A 116 8.15 -24.51 -15.52
N HIS A 117 8.14 -24.19 -14.23
CA HIS A 117 9.28 -23.61 -13.52
C HIS A 117 9.56 -24.40 -12.25
N GLY A 118 10.74 -24.98 -12.14
CA GLY A 118 11.15 -25.75 -10.97
C GLY A 118 11.44 -24.85 -9.78
N LEU A 119 10.74 -25.09 -8.67
CA LEU A 119 11.04 -24.46 -7.39
C LEU A 119 12.21 -25.18 -6.72
N PHE A 120 12.26 -26.50 -6.83
CA PHE A 120 13.42 -27.32 -6.48
C PHE A 120 13.38 -28.69 -7.16
N GLY A 121 14.52 -29.36 -7.25
CA GLY A 121 14.59 -30.69 -7.83
C GLY A 121 15.85 -31.46 -7.49
N LYS A 122 15.71 -32.74 -7.18
CA LYS A 122 16.81 -33.71 -7.16
C LYS A 122 16.60 -34.69 -8.32
N ARG A 123 16.67 -34.12 -9.52
CA ARG A 123 16.37 -34.78 -10.80
C ARG A 123 17.63 -34.96 -11.61
N SER A 124 17.91 -36.21 -11.96
CA SER A 124 18.99 -36.57 -12.88
C SER A 124 18.74 -36.00 -14.28
N THR A 125 19.83 -35.65 -14.96
CA THR A 125 19.82 -35.29 -16.39
C THR A 125 20.09 -36.51 -17.28
N ASP A 126 20.13 -37.72 -16.71
CA ASP A 126 20.21 -38.95 -17.49
C ASP A 126 18.91 -39.21 -18.28
N LYS A 127 18.96 -40.21 -19.17
CA LYS A 127 17.84 -40.57 -20.06
C LYS A 127 16.60 -41.03 -19.30
N ALA A 128 16.76 -41.66 -18.14
CA ALA A 128 15.65 -42.13 -17.32
C ALA A 128 15.07 -41.02 -16.42
N SER A 129 15.81 -39.91 -16.26
CA SER A 129 15.44 -38.76 -15.43
C SER A 129 15.06 -39.14 -14.00
N HIS A 130 15.80 -40.10 -13.42
CA HIS A 130 15.60 -40.53 -12.03
C HIS A 130 15.49 -39.31 -11.12
N SER A 131 14.41 -39.26 -10.34
CA SER A 131 14.08 -38.13 -9.48
C SER A 131 13.69 -38.65 -8.12
N ASN A 132 14.48 -38.28 -7.10
CA ASN A 132 14.12 -38.56 -5.72
C ASN A 132 12.86 -37.77 -5.34
N TYR A 133 12.85 -36.48 -5.69
CA TYR A 133 11.75 -35.56 -5.54
C TYR A 133 11.99 -34.33 -6.41
N GLY A 134 10.93 -33.63 -6.78
CA GLY A 134 11.02 -32.28 -7.32
C GLY A 134 9.66 -31.63 -7.39
N LEU A 135 9.67 -30.31 -7.47
CA LEU A 135 8.46 -29.53 -7.39
C LEU A 135 8.52 -28.38 -8.39
N ASN A 136 7.57 -28.39 -9.31
CA ASN A 136 7.43 -27.37 -10.34
C ASN A 136 6.17 -26.55 -10.13
N PHE A 137 6.19 -25.31 -10.60
CA PHE A 137 5.05 -24.41 -10.65
C PHE A 137 4.71 -24.05 -12.09
N GLN A 138 3.41 -24.09 -12.42
CA GLN A 138 2.87 -23.63 -13.70
C GLN A 138 1.93 -22.42 -13.45
N PRO A 139 2.37 -21.19 -13.78
CA PRO A 139 1.64 -19.97 -13.43
C PRO A 139 0.25 -19.86 -14.07
N LYS A 140 0.12 -20.14 -15.36
CA LYS A 140 -1.15 -20.01 -16.11
C LYS A 140 -2.28 -20.86 -15.55
N THR A 141 -1.95 -22.00 -14.97
CA THR A 141 -2.91 -22.98 -14.43
C THR A 141 -2.99 -22.94 -12.91
N ASP A 142 -2.21 -22.07 -12.24
CA ASP A 142 -2.08 -21.98 -10.79
C ASP A 142 -1.84 -23.36 -10.13
N LEU A 143 -0.91 -24.13 -10.69
CA LEU A 143 -0.72 -25.54 -10.36
C LEU A 143 0.72 -25.80 -9.91
N ILE A 144 0.87 -26.58 -8.82
CA ILE A 144 2.14 -27.19 -8.42
C ILE A 144 2.15 -28.66 -8.84
N GLN A 145 3.22 -29.07 -9.54
CA GLN A 145 3.52 -30.45 -9.88
C GLN A 145 4.56 -30.98 -8.90
N PHE A 146 4.14 -31.83 -7.96
CA PHE A 146 5.05 -32.53 -7.07
C PHE A 146 5.30 -33.92 -7.65
N TYR A 147 6.56 -34.25 -7.96
CA TYR A 147 6.89 -35.45 -8.71
C TYR A 147 8.03 -36.27 -8.11
N VAL A 148 8.01 -37.55 -8.45
CA VAL A 148 9.10 -38.53 -8.31
C VAL A 148 9.27 -39.27 -9.64
N ASN A 149 10.41 -39.93 -9.83
CA ASN A 149 10.65 -40.79 -10.99
C ASN A 149 11.63 -41.90 -10.59
N ASP A 150 11.13 -43.12 -10.56
CA ASP A 150 11.84 -44.34 -10.17
C ASP A 150 12.55 -45.05 -11.35
N GLY A 151 12.67 -44.34 -12.48
CA GLY A 151 13.24 -44.85 -13.73
C GLY A 151 12.21 -45.42 -14.70
N THR A 152 10.95 -45.57 -14.29
CA THR A 152 9.85 -46.02 -15.16
C THR A 152 9.02 -44.87 -15.75
N GLY A 153 9.26 -43.64 -15.31
CA GLY A 153 8.57 -42.43 -15.75
C GLY A 153 8.17 -41.54 -14.58
N PHE A 154 7.75 -40.31 -14.89
CA PHE A 154 7.30 -39.37 -13.86
C PHE A 154 5.97 -39.79 -13.26
N ARG A 155 5.92 -39.81 -11.93
CA ARG A 155 4.71 -39.91 -11.13
C ARG A 155 4.49 -38.55 -10.49
N ILE A 156 3.37 -37.91 -10.81
CA ILE A 156 3.13 -36.50 -10.51
C ILE A 156 1.79 -36.35 -9.79
N VAL A 157 1.81 -35.66 -8.65
CA VAL A 157 0.62 -35.15 -7.99
C VAL A 157 0.46 -33.67 -8.33
N HIS A 158 -0.74 -33.30 -8.78
CA HIS A 158 -1.09 -31.92 -9.08
C HIS A 158 -1.84 -31.29 -7.92
N TYR A 159 -1.32 -30.19 -7.39
CA TYR A 159 -1.97 -29.39 -6.36
C TYR A 159 -2.38 -28.02 -6.90
N SER A 160 -3.59 -27.58 -6.56
CA SER A 160 -4.03 -26.21 -6.79
C SER A 160 -3.32 -25.28 -5.81
N VAL A 161 -2.69 -24.25 -6.36
CA VAL A 161 -2.23 -23.07 -5.63
C VAL A 161 -2.96 -21.81 -6.08
N LYS A 162 -4.14 -21.98 -6.66
CA LYS A 162 -5.02 -20.88 -7.07
C LYS A 162 -5.26 -19.97 -5.89
N SER A 163 -5.03 -18.67 -6.10
CA SER A 163 -5.09 -17.64 -5.06
C SER A 163 -4.09 -17.79 -3.92
N LEU A 164 -3.20 -18.79 -3.92
CA LEU A 164 -2.25 -19.05 -2.84
C LEU A 164 -0.83 -18.60 -3.19
N LEU A 165 -0.33 -18.91 -4.39
CA LEU A 165 1.03 -18.54 -4.81
C LEU A 165 1.10 -17.22 -5.58
N GLY A 166 0.09 -16.95 -6.42
CA GLY A 166 -0.16 -15.66 -7.07
C GLY A 166 1.04 -15.02 -7.77
N VAL A 167 0.92 -13.76 -8.16
CA VAL A 167 2.05 -12.96 -8.67
C VAL A 167 2.44 -11.98 -7.58
N ARG A 168 3.73 -11.97 -7.19
CA ARG A 168 4.28 -11.10 -6.14
C ARG A 168 3.62 -11.26 -4.77
N GLN A 169 3.20 -12.47 -4.42
CA GLN A 169 2.65 -12.80 -3.10
C GLN A 169 3.68 -13.59 -2.29
N ARG A 170 3.77 -13.30 -0.99
CA ARG A 170 4.62 -14.05 -0.08
C ARG A 170 3.94 -15.37 0.29
N VAL A 171 4.74 -16.43 0.27
CA VAL A 171 4.30 -17.78 0.54
C VAL A 171 5.35 -18.52 1.34
N HIS A 172 4.89 -19.33 2.29
CA HIS A 172 5.66 -20.44 2.84
C HIS A 172 5.13 -21.75 2.26
N LEU A 173 6.01 -22.55 1.68
CA LEU A 173 5.69 -23.83 1.08
C LEU A 173 6.37 -24.93 1.89
N VAL A 174 5.66 -26.03 2.16
CA VAL A 174 6.22 -27.27 2.72
C VAL A 174 5.72 -28.44 1.88
N ALA A 175 6.64 -29.19 1.27
CA ALA A 175 6.34 -30.39 0.51
C ALA A 175 6.96 -31.60 1.21
N THR A 176 6.18 -32.65 1.44
CA THR A 176 6.62 -33.83 2.19
C THR A 176 6.37 -35.09 1.40
N MET A 177 7.31 -36.03 1.46
CA MET A 177 7.10 -37.39 1.00
C MET A 177 7.62 -38.42 2.00
N ALA A 178 6.94 -39.55 2.08
CA ALA A 178 7.34 -40.68 2.90
C ALA A 178 6.94 -42.00 2.23
N VAL A 179 7.89 -42.93 2.17
CA VAL A 179 7.63 -44.32 1.80
C VAL A 179 6.86 -44.99 2.93
N GLY A 180 5.81 -45.70 2.57
CA GLY A 180 4.94 -46.39 3.50
C GLY A 180 4.09 -47.41 2.78
N ASP A 181 2.91 -47.65 3.32
CA ASP A 181 1.90 -48.57 2.80
C ASP A 181 0.56 -47.80 2.78
N ALA A 182 -0.09 -47.77 1.62
CA ALA A 182 -1.30 -47.00 1.40
C ALA A 182 -2.51 -47.65 2.10
N PRO A 183 -3.33 -46.87 2.82
CA PRO A 183 -4.50 -47.41 3.49
C PRO A 183 -5.63 -47.70 2.49
N GLY A 184 -6.28 -48.85 2.61
CA GLY A 184 -7.46 -49.20 1.79
C GLY A 184 -7.17 -50.27 0.74
N ALA A 185 -7.76 -50.15 -0.46
CA ALA A 185 -7.77 -51.17 -1.51
C ALA A 185 -6.43 -51.36 -2.25
N ASP A 186 -5.31 -51.12 -1.57
CA ASP A 186 -4.06 -51.74 -1.98
C ASP A 186 -4.13 -53.24 -1.69
N LYS A 187 -3.62 -54.05 -2.60
CA LYS A 187 -3.77 -55.52 -2.56
C LYS A 187 -2.50 -56.22 -2.08
N ASP A 188 -1.42 -55.50 -1.83
CA ASP A 188 -0.24 -56.06 -1.20
C ASP A 188 0.12 -55.32 0.09
N THR A 189 1.15 -55.83 0.77
CA THR A 189 1.63 -55.32 2.06
C THR A 189 3.06 -54.81 1.92
N ASP A 190 3.52 -54.57 0.69
CA ASP A 190 4.89 -54.17 0.42
C ASP A 190 5.02 -52.67 0.66
N HIS A 191 6.11 -52.24 1.31
CA HIS A 191 6.38 -50.82 1.56
C HIS A 191 6.93 -50.13 0.31
N ASP A 192 6.12 -50.06 -0.75
CA ASP A 192 6.50 -49.51 -2.04
C ASP A 192 5.64 -48.30 -2.48
N ASP A 193 4.74 -47.86 -1.61
CA ASP A 193 3.96 -46.64 -1.79
C ASP A 193 4.66 -45.40 -1.26
N VAL A 194 4.32 -44.24 -1.85
CA VAL A 194 4.84 -42.94 -1.43
C VAL A 194 3.70 -41.99 -1.10
N ARG A 195 3.52 -41.67 0.18
CA ARG A 195 2.65 -40.58 0.61
C ARG A 195 3.26 -39.24 0.24
N MET A 196 2.46 -38.34 -0.33
CA MET A 196 2.82 -36.99 -0.72
C MET A 196 1.85 -35.99 -0.09
N ARG A 197 2.40 -34.93 0.51
CA ARG A 197 1.63 -33.80 1.04
C ARG A 197 2.27 -32.49 0.60
N LEU A 198 1.42 -31.48 0.41
CA LEU A 198 1.84 -30.13 0.15
C LEU A 198 1.08 -29.19 1.06
N PHE A 199 1.79 -28.27 1.70
CA PHE A 199 1.23 -27.23 2.55
C PHE A 199 1.64 -25.86 2.05
N ILE A 200 0.69 -24.94 2.03
CA ILE A 200 0.90 -23.54 1.69
C ILE A 200 0.45 -22.69 2.88
N ASN A 201 1.36 -21.87 3.40
CA ASN A 201 1.14 -21.02 4.58
C ASN A 201 0.59 -21.81 5.78
N GLY A 202 1.13 -23.03 5.98
CA GLY A 202 0.74 -23.93 7.07
C GLY A 202 -0.58 -24.68 6.86
N GLN A 203 -1.22 -24.55 5.69
CA GLN A 203 -2.49 -25.23 5.37
C GLN A 203 -2.31 -26.25 4.25
N PRO A 204 -2.98 -27.41 4.29
CA PRO A 204 -2.87 -28.41 3.22
C PRO A 204 -3.39 -27.87 1.90
N ALA A 205 -2.63 -28.09 0.82
CA ALA A 205 -3.03 -27.73 -0.53
C ALA A 205 -4.00 -28.77 -1.11
N THR A 206 -4.91 -28.32 -1.96
CA THR A 206 -5.93 -29.19 -2.56
C THR A 206 -5.37 -29.89 -3.79
N ARG A 207 -5.41 -31.22 -3.80
CA ARG A 207 -5.10 -32.03 -4.99
C ARG A 207 -6.15 -31.83 -6.09
N ILE A 208 -5.71 -31.72 -7.35
CA ILE A 208 -6.55 -31.50 -8.54
C ILE A 208 -6.22 -32.48 -9.66
N GLY A 209 -7.07 -32.54 -10.69
CA GLY A 209 -6.93 -33.47 -11.82
C GLY A 209 -7.67 -34.78 -11.61
N LYS A 210 -7.45 -35.79 -12.47
CA LYS A 210 -8.00 -37.14 -12.27
C LYS A 210 -6.97 -38.02 -11.56
N PRO A 211 -7.37 -38.98 -10.70
CA PRO A 211 -6.45 -40.01 -10.19
C PRO A 211 -5.84 -40.81 -11.35
N GLY A 212 -4.54 -41.06 -11.28
CA GLY A 212 -3.78 -42.01 -12.08
C GLY A 212 -3.51 -43.27 -11.27
N LYS A 213 -2.24 -43.65 -11.15
CA LYS A 213 -1.78 -44.68 -10.19
C LYS A 213 -1.61 -44.07 -8.80
N ASP A 214 -2.61 -43.38 -8.28
CA ASP A 214 -2.55 -42.74 -6.97
C ASP A 214 -3.86 -42.90 -6.22
N LEU A 215 -3.77 -43.01 -4.89
CA LEU A 215 -4.89 -43.09 -3.97
C LEU A 215 -4.94 -41.83 -3.11
N ALA A 216 -6.12 -41.21 -3.03
CA ALA A 216 -6.34 -40.06 -2.17
C ALA A 216 -7.07 -40.49 -0.88
N GLU A 217 -6.47 -40.20 0.28
CA GLU A 217 -7.08 -40.36 1.59
C GLU A 217 -7.10 -39.00 2.31
N GLY A 218 -8.26 -38.33 2.27
CA GLY A 218 -8.37 -36.95 2.74
C GLY A 218 -7.46 -36.01 1.93
N THR A 219 -6.48 -35.39 2.60
CA THR A 219 -5.46 -34.53 1.96
C THR A 219 -4.18 -35.26 1.56
N ASP A 220 -4.06 -36.53 1.96
CA ASP A 220 -2.89 -37.36 1.69
C ASP A 220 -3.04 -38.04 0.34
N ILE A 221 -1.98 -37.98 -0.46
CA ILE A 221 -1.97 -38.62 -1.78
C ILE A 221 -0.88 -39.67 -1.78
N TRP A 222 -1.26 -40.93 -1.98
CA TRP A 222 -0.36 -42.07 -2.06
C TRP A 222 -0.11 -42.39 -3.53
N LEU A 223 1.13 -42.27 -3.98
CA LEU A 223 1.53 -42.84 -5.25
C LEU A 223 1.80 -44.32 -5.05
N LEU A 224 1.14 -45.17 -5.83
CA LEU A 224 1.18 -46.62 -5.65
C LEU A 224 2.30 -47.33 -6.43
N ASP A 225 2.78 -48.46 -5.91
CA ASP A 225 3.67 -49.42 -6.60
C ASP A 225 4.97 -48.80 -7.17
N LEU A 226 5.75 -48.06 -6.37
CA LEU A 226 7.02 -47.47 -6.84
C LEU A 226 8.23 -48.35 -6.53
N LYS A 227 9.23 -48.32 -7.42
CA LYS A 227 10.55 -48.86 -7.09
C LYS A 227 11.28 -47.92 -6.13
N THR A 228 10.98 -48.00 -4.83
CA THR A 228 11.50 -47.09 -3.79
C THR A 228 13.02 -47.08 -3.70
N THR A 229 13.70 -48.19 -4.03
CA THR A 229 15.16 -48.26 -4.13
C THR A 229 15.74 -47.36 -5.23
N ALA A 230 14.96 -47.05 -6.27
CA ALA A 230 15.33 -46.16 -7.37
C ALA A 230 14.94 -44.69 -7.12
N LEU A 231 14.36 -44.37 -5.96
CA LEU A 231 14.06 -42.99 -5.53
C LEU A 231 15.25 -42.31 -4.86
N THR A 232 16.47 -42.74 -5.15
CA THR A 232 17.70 -42.04 -4.78
C THR A 232 18.57 -41.87 -6.02
N ASN A 233 19.39 -40.82 -6.03
CA ASN A 233 20.31 -40.57 -7.14
C ASN A 233 21.52 -39.73 -6.70
N THR A 234 22.50 -39.61 -7.59
CA THR A 234 23.71 -38.81 -7.39
C THR A 234 23.62 -37.39 -7.98
N ALA A 235 22.46 -37.00 -8.53
CA ALA A 235 22.26 -35.67 -9.06
C ALA A 235 22.33 -34.62 -7.93
N PRO A 236 22.80 -33.39 -8.21
CA PRO A 236 22.72 -32.33 -7.22
C PRO A 236 21.26 -31.95 -6.94
N LEU A 237 21.01 -31.36 -5.77
CA LEU A 237 19.75 -30.66 -5.49
C LEU A 237 19.83 -29.27 -6.11
N THR A 238 18.79 -28.88 -6.84
CA THR A 238 18.62 -27.54 -7.40
C THR A 238 17.54 -26.79 -6.64
N ILE A 239 17.75 -25.50 -6.35
CA ILE A 239 16.76 -24.58 -5.77
C ILE A 239 16.55 -23.47 -6.80
N GLY A 240 15.32 -23.34 -7.29
CA GLY A 240 14.94 -22.46 -8.40
C GLY A 240 15.14 -23.05 -9.80
N ALA A 241 15.31 -24.36 -9.91
CA ALA A 241 15.25 -25.09 -11.17
C ALA A 241 14.82 -26.56 -10.93
N SER A 242 14.31 -27.23 -11.96
CA SER A 242 13.95 -28.65 -11.89
C SER A 242 15.16 -29.57 -11.98
N SER A 243 16.19 -29.12 -12.70
CA SER A 243 17.51 -29.76 -12.78
C SER A 243 18.54 -28.68 -13.10
N THR A 244 19.80 -29.06 -13.29
CA THR A 244 20.86 -28.13 -13.66
C THR A 244 20.70 -27.54 -15.07
N ALA A 245 19.73 -28.02 -15.85
CA ALA A 245 19.59 -27.68 -17.28
C ALA A 245 18.28 -26.98 -17.66
N ILE A 246 17.17 -27.24 -16.98
CA ILE A 246 15.81 -26.88 -17.46
C ILE A 246 14.92 -26.28 -16.39
N GLU A 247 13.85 -25.61 -16.85
CA GLU A 247 12.72 -25.17 -16.02
C GLU A 247 13.16 -24.31 -14.83
N HIS A 248 13.73 -23.14 -15.10
CA HIS A 248 14.22 -22.22 -14.08
C HIS A 248 13.10 -21.30 -13.57
N PHE A 249 13.18 -20.89 -12.31
CA PHE A 249 12.21 -20.02 -11.65
C PHE A 249 12.66 -18.56 -11.59
N SER A 250 11.71 -17.64 -11.74
CA SER A 250 11.86 -16.21 -11.50
C SER A 250 11.10 -15.84 -10.23
N GLY A 251 11.83 -15.34 -9.24
CA GLY A 251 11.24 -15.01 -7.97
C GLY A 251 12.26 -14.73 -6.88
N ILE A 252 11.75 -14.58 -5.67
CA ILE A 252 12.57 -14.51 -4.46
C ILE A 252 12.39 -15.82 -3.70
N ILE A 253 13.48 -16.41 -3.20
CA ILE A 253 13.47 -17.59 -2.31
C ILE A 253 14.23 -17.24 -1.04
N ASP A 254 13.70 -17.63 0.11
CA ASP A 254 14.33 -17.46 1.41
C ASP A 254 14.11 -18.71 2.28
N GLU A 255 14.90 -18.87 3.34
CA GLU A 255 14.71 -19.90 4.37
C GLU A 255 14.47 -21.31 3.79
N PHE A 256 15.37 -21.81 2.94
CA PHE A 256 15.23 -23.16 2.36
C PHE A 256 15.69 -24.20 3.38
N GLN A 257 14.82 -25.16 3.72
CA GLN A 257 15.08 -26.16 4.74
C GLN A 257 14.73 -27.55 4.24
N LEU A 258 15.52 -28.55 4.63
CA LEU A 258 15.27 -29.96 4.36
C LEU A 258 15.26 -30.75 5.66
N PHE A 259 14.28 -31.63 5.79
CA PHE A 259 14.09 -32.51 6.94
C PHE A 259 14.18 -33.96 6.48
N ASP A 260 14.77 -34.81 7.32
CA ASP A 260 15.03 -36.21 7.03
C ASP A 260 13.83 -37.12 7.38
N ARG A 261 12.74 -36.50 7.83
CA ARG A 261 11.47 -37.09 8.21
C ARG A 261 10.33 -36.44 7.46
N GLU A 262 9.16 -37.06 7.57
CA GLU A 262 7.92 -36.44 7.16
C GLU A 262 7.49 -35.36 8.18
N LEU A 263 7.10 -34.19 7.67
CA LEU A 263 6.41 -33.16 8.47
C LEU A 263 4.90 -33.38 8.38
N THR A 264 4.25 -33.42 9.54
CA THR A 264 2.78 -33.47 9.64
C THR A 264 2.15 -32.11 9.32
N ALA A 265 0.82 -32.06 9.19
CA ALA A 265 0.10 -30.79 9.05
C ALA A 265 0.37 -29.84 10.24
N ASN A 266 0.48 -30.37 11.46
CA ASN A 266 0.81 -29.59 12.64
C ASN A 266 2.25 -29.08 12.61
N ASP A 267 3.21 -29.91 12.17
CA ASP A 267 4.59 -29.48 11.95
C ASP A 267 4.64 -28.35 10.91
N ALA A 268 3.95 -28.47 9.78
CA ALA A 268 3.95 -27.46 8.72
C ALA A 268 3.33 -26.12 9.16
N ALA A 269 2.25 -26.16 9.94
CA ALA A 269 1.64 -24.97 10.54
C ALA A 269 2.55 -24.30 11.57
N THR A 270 3.22 -25.11 12.41
CA THR A 270 4.18 -24.63 13.40
C THR A 270 5.39 -24.00 12.71
N LEU A 271 5.98 -24.70 11.74
CA LEU A 271 7.12 -24.22 10.96
C LEU A 271 6.82 -22.91 10.24
N PHE A 272 5.61 -22.75 9.69
CA PHE A 272 5.20 -21.47 9.08
C PHE A 272 5.31 -20.31 10.07
N SER A 273 4.85 -20.51 11.31
CA SER A 273 4.92 -19.47 12.35
C SER A 273 6.36 -19.22 12.83
N GLU A 274 7.18 -20.26 12.93
CA GLU A 274 8.60 -20.18 13.33
C GLU A 274 9.48 -19.49 12.28
N VAL A 275 9.20 -19.69 10.99
CA VAL A 275 9.99 -19.16 9.88
C VAL A 275 9.48 -17.80 9.42
N ALA A 276 8.16 -17.67 9.21
CA ALA A 276 7.58 -16.44 8.69
C ALA A 276 7.16 -15.43 9.79
N GLY A 277 7.05 -15.87 11.04
CA GLY A 277 6.57 -15.07 12.17
C GLY A 277 5.07 -15.27 12.45
N ALA A 278 4.66 -15.12 13.72
CA ALA A 278 3.30 -15.41 14.17
C ALA A 278 2.18 -14.60 13.47
N ASP A 279 2.49 -13.41 12.93
CA ASP A 279 1.55 -12.56 12.21
C ASP A 279 1.55 -12.79 10.68
N ALA A 280 2.36 -13.72 10.18
CA ALA A 280 2.58 -13.93 8.74
C ALA A 280 1.30 -14.23 7.97
N GLY A 281 0.36 -14.98 8.54
CA GLY A 281 -0.94 -15.24 7.88
C GLY A 281 -1.69 -13.96 7.53
N LYS A 282 -1.64 -12.95 8.40
CA LYS A 282 -2.24 -11.63 8.14
C LYS A 282 -1.44 -10.85 7.10
N ARG A 283 -0.10 -10.83 7.21
CA ARG A 283 0.75 -10.11 6.25
C ARG A 283 0.67 -10.69 4.84
N PHE A 284 0.73 -12.01 4.69
CA PHE A 284 0.72 -12.67 3.38
C PHE A 284 -0.66 -12.60 2.73
N SER A 285 -1.75 -12.59 3.52
CA SER A 285 -3.10 -12.37 2.97
C SER A 285 -3.33 -10.94 2.46
N GLN A 286 -2.58 -9.94 2.96
CA GLN A 286 -2.62 -8.57 2.43
C GLN A 286 -2.05 -8.48 1.01
N ASP A 287 -1.11 -9.36 0.62
CA ASP A 287 -0.54 -9.37 -0.74
C ASP A 287 -1.60 -9.72 -1.82
N LYS A 288 -2.71 -10.36 -1.42
CA LYS A 288 -3.84 -10.71 -2.30
C LYS A 288 -4.83 -9.57 -2.49
N GLN A 289 -4.78 -8.58 -1.61
CA GLN A 289 -5.61 -7.42 -1.74
C GLN A 289 -4.98 -6.58 -2.86
N PRO A 290 -5.70 -6.27 -3.96
CA PRO A 290 -5.31 -5.09 -4.72
C PRO A 290 -5.18 -3.94 -3.72
N VAL A 291 -4.32 -2.96 -3.97
CA VAL A 291 -4.35 -1.72 -3.18
C VAL A 291 -5.75 -1.14 -3.38
N ALA A 292 -6.68 -1.49 -2.49
CA ALA A 292 -8.07 -1.17 -2.64
C ALA A 292 -8.17 0.35 -2.68
N GLY A 293 -8.97 0.83 -3.65
CA GLY A 293 -9.12 2.21 -4.06
C GLY A 293 -8.59 3.23 -3.07
N LEU A 294 -7.47 3.87 -3.45
CA LEU A 294 -7.05 5.11 -2.79
C LEU A 294 -8.30 5.98 -2.61
N PRO A 295 -8.61 6.43 -1.38
CA PRO A 295 -9.81 7.20 -1.15
C PRO A 295 -9.81 8.39 -2.12
N ALA A 296 -10.98 8.69 -2.70
CA ALA A 296 -11.07 9.75 -3.69
C ALA A 296 -10.61 11.07 -3.06
N ALA A 297 -9.72 11.79 -3.77
CA ALA A 297 -9.19 13.05 -3.28
C ALA A 297 -10.33 14.03 -2.91
N PRO A 298 -10.14 14.87 -1.89
CA PRO A 298 -11.11 15.92 -1.56
C PRO A 298 -11.34 16.84 -2.76
N GLN A 299 -12.54 17.36 -2.91
CA GLN A 299 -12.88 18.32 -3.97
C GLN A 299 -13.65 19.48 -3.36
N LEU A 300 -13.14 20.71 -3.50
CA LEU A 300 -13.82 21.93 -3.09
C LEU A 300 -14.68 22.45 -4.24
N ALA A 301 -15.94 22.77 -3.94
CA ALA A 301 -16.89 23.38 -4.88
C ALA A 301 -17.09 24.87 -4.56
N THR A 302 -17.52 25.20 -3.34
CA THR A 302 -17.80 26.59 -2.95
C THR A 302 -17.33 26.92 -1.54
N THR A 303 -17.28 28.23 -1.23
CA THR A 303 -17.02 28.78 0.10
C THR A 303 -18.04 29.86 0.41
N SER A 304 -18.43 30.02 1.68
CA SER A 304 -19.36 31.07 2.13
C SER A 304 -18.76 32.48 2.05
N LEU A 305 -17.44 32.62 2.18
CA LEU A 305 -16.72 33.89 2.07
C LEU A 305 -15.46 33.71 1.22
N ARG A 306 -15.08 34.77 0.52
CA ARG A 306 -13.89 34.83 -0.32
C ARG A 306 -12.73 35.59 0.31
N GLY A 307 -12.84 35.93 1.60
CA GLY A 307 -11.77 36.59 2.33
C GLY A 307 -11.68 36.15 3.79
N LEU A 308 -10.49 36.35 4.36
CA LEU A 308 -10.12 36.11 5.74
C LEU A 308 -9.55 37.40 6.33
N GLN A 309 -9.97 37.74 7.55
CA GLN A 309 -9.51 38.96 8.22
C GLN A 309 -8.27 38.71 9.08
N ILE A 310 -7.19 39.43 8.81
CA ILE A 310 -5.92 39.40 9.56
C ILE A 310 -6.19 39.75 11.03
N GLY A 311 -5.60 38.97 11.94
CA GLY A 311 -5.72 39.17 13.39
C GLY A 311 -7.09 38.77 13.98
N GLN A 312 -7.98 38.17 13.18
CA GLN A 312 -9.32 37.78 13.60
C GLN A 312 -9.60 36.30 13.26
N THR A 313 -10.69 35.77 13.82
CA THR A 313 -11.25 34.47 13.43
C THR A 313 -12.38 34.67 12.42
N THR A 314 -12.27 34.04 11.26
CA THR A 314 -13.29 34.01 10.22
C THR A 314 -13.88 32.61 10.11
N ARG A 315 -15.20 32.47 10.23
CA ARG A 315 -15.89 31.20 9.99
C ARG A 315 -16.15 31.01 8.50
N LEU A 316 -15.61 29.93 7.93
CA LEU A 316 -15.89 29.51 6.56
C LEU A 316 -16.76 28.25 6.55
N VAL A 317 -17.72 28.24 5.63
CA VAL A 317 -18.45 27.03 5.23
C VAL A 317 -17.98 26.65 3.83
N LEU A 318 -17.26 25.54 3.74
CA LEU A 318 -16.74 24.96 2.50
C LEU A 318 -17.65 23.81 2.07
N THR A 319 -18.07 23.76 0.82
CA THR A 319 -18.85 22.64 0.27
C THR A 319 -18.06 21.89 -0.78
N GLY A 320 -18.34 20.59 -0.93
CA GLY A 320 -17.52 19.75 -1.79
C GLY A 320 -17.82 18.26 -1.69
N LYS A 321 -16.81 17.45 -2.00
CA LYS A 321 -16.81 16.00 -1.86
C LYS A 321 -15.56 15.54 -1.10
N ASN A 322 -15.68 14.46 -0.34
CA ASN A 322 -14.59 13.81 0.38
C ASN A 322 -13.77 14.74 1.30
N LEU A 323 -14.40 15.77 1.88
CA LEU A 323 -13.74 16.75 2.75
C LEU A 323 -13.41 16.22 4.16
N GLY A 324 -13.42 14.90 4.37
CA GLY A 324 -13.06 14.24 5.61
C GLY A 324 -12.68 12.78 5.36
N PRO A 325 -12.32 12.01 6.40
CA PRO A 325 -12.22 12.43 7.80
C PRO A 325 -10.97 13.28 8.09
N ASN A 326 -10.96 13.96 9.24
CA ASN A 326 -9.83 14.74 9.77
C ASN A 326 -9.23 15.77 8.78
N PRO A 327 -10.03 16.70 8.23
CA PRO A 327 -9.52 17.66 7.28
C PRO A 327 -8.58 18.68 7.95
N LEU A 328 -7.50 19.01 7.25
CA LEU A 328 -6.65 20.15 7.55
C LEU A 328 -6.82 21.22 6.47
N VAL A 329 -7.06 22.46 6.89
CA VAL A 329 -7.02 23.62 5.97
C VAL A 329 -5.56 23.99 5.74
N VAL A 330 -5.15 24.05 4.48
CA VAL A 330 -3.78 24.43 4.09
C VAL A 330 -3.81 25.58 3.10
N ALA A 331 -2.89 26.53 3.30
CA ALA A 331 -2.64 27.64 2.39
C ALA A 331 -1.14 28.01 2.46
N PRO A 332 -0.54 28.53 1.38
CA PRO A 332 0.90 28.75 1.30
C PRO A 332 1.33 30.07 1.98
N PHE A 333 0.93 30.27 3.24
CA PHE A 333 1.35 31.40 4.05
C PHE A 333 1.36 31.06 5.55
N ALA A 334 2.19 31.76 6.31
CA ALA A 334 2.33 31.56 7.75
C ALA A 334 1.22 32.26 8.55
N GLY A 335 0.93 31.74 9.75
CA GLY A 335 0.02 32.38 10.70
C GLY A 335 -1.46 32.06 10.48
N LEU A 336 -1.78 30.98 9.75
CA LEU A 336 -3.12 30.40 9.67
C LEU A 336 -3.26 29.27 10.69
N GLN A 337 -4.32 29.32 11.49
CA GLN A 337 -4.78 28.22 12.33
C GLN A 337 -6.24 27.91 11.98
N SER A 338 -6.60 26.62 11.96
CA SER A 338 -7.96 26.20 11.62
C SER A 338 -8.52 25.22 12.65
N LYS A 339 -9.78 25.41 13.02
CA LYS A 339 -10.52 24.49 13.89
C LYS A 339 -11.81 24.05 13.21
N VAL A 340 -11.96 22.76 12.98
CA VAL A 340 -13.20 22.18 12.44
C VAL A 340 -14.33 22.35 13.46
N VAL A 341 -15.46 22.86 13.00
CA VAL A 341 -16.66 23.07 13.82
C VAL A 341 -17.50 21.79 13.82
N ALA A 342 -18.10 21.47 14.99
CA ALA A 342 -18.99 20.33 15.15
C ALA A 342 -20.17 20.39 14.15
N GLY A 343 -20.58 19.21 13.65
CA GLY A 343 -21.61 19.11 12.59
C GLY A 343 -21.08 19.20 11.16
N SER A 344 -19.76 19.35 10.97
CA SER A 344 -19.11 19.21 9.66
C SER A 344 -19.17 17.77 9.15
N ASN A 345 -19.25 17.59 7.82
CA ASN A 345 -19.23 16.30 7.16
C ASN A 345 -18.46 16.36 5.83
N ALA A 346 -18.34 15.22 5.14
CA ALA A 346 -17.56 15.09 3.90
C ALA A 346 -18.07 15.95 2.73
N GLY A 347 -19.33 16.43 2.78
CA GLY A 347 -19.91 17.32 1.77
C GLY A 347 -19.96 18.80 2.17
N LYS A 348 -19.92 19.09 3.47
CA LYS A 348 -20.00 20.44 4.04
C LYS A 348 -19.09 20.55 5.27
N LEU A 349 -17.96 21.23 5.09
CA LEU A 349 -16.96 21.48 6.13
C LEU A 349 -17.11 22.90 6.67
N THR A 350 -17.47 23.04 7.94
CA THR A 350 -17.48 24.34 8.63
C THR A 350 -16.21 24.46 9.47
N VAL A 351 -15.46 25.54 9.28
CA VAL A 351 -14.14 25.73 9.91
C VAL A 351 -13.98 27.16 10.39
N ASP A 352 -13.49 27.31 11.61
CA ASP A 352 -13.04 28.59 12.16
C ASP A 352 -11.56 28.78 11.81
N ILE A 353 -11.26 29.77 10.98
CA ILE A 353 -9.90 30.09 10.54
C ILE A 353 -9.44 31.35 11.29
N THR A 354 -8.41 31.21 12.11
CA THR A 354 -7.80 32.31 12.86
C THR A 354 -6.50 32.71 12.19
N LEU A 355 -6.38 34.00 11.87
CA LEU A 355 -5.16 34.56 11.31
C LEU A 355 -4.38 35.35 12.36
N SER A 356 -3.07 35.15 12.38
CA SER A 356 -2.16 35.98 13.19
C SER A 356 -2.18 37.45 12.72
N LYS A 357 -1.79 38.37 13.60
CA LYS A 357 -1.68 39.81 13.27
C LYS A 357 -0.61 40.11 12.21
N THR A 358 0.32 39.18 12.00
CA THR A 358 1.44 39.27 11.06
C THR A 358 1.22 38.43 9.80
N ALA A 359 0.01 37.87 9.59
CA ALA A 359 -0.30 37.12 8.38
C ALA A 359 -0.13 38.05 7.15
N PRO A 360 0.49 37.56 6.05
CA PRO A 360 0.71 38.38 4.86
C PRO A 360 -0.62 38.68 4.17
N ALA A 361 -0.79 39.92 3.72
CA ALA A 361 -1.94 40.29 2.90
C ALA A 361 -1.74 39.83 1.45
N GLY A 362 -2.82 39.40 0.78
CA GLY A 362 -2.75 38.94 -0.60
C GLY A 362 -3.86 37.96 -0.97
N LEU A 363 -3.76 37.38 -2.17
CA LEU A 363 -4.63 36.30 -2.64
C LEU A 363 -3.88 34.98 -2.55
N PHE A 364 -4.47 33.98 -1.89
CA PHE A 364 -3.83 32.70 -1.66
C PHE A 364 -4.75 31.53 -2.03
N PRO A 365 -4.21 30.43 -2.58
CA PRO A 365 -4.97 29.21 -2.78
C PRO A 365 -5.15 28.49 -1.43
N LEU A 366 -6.40 28.34 -1.01
CA LEU A 366 -6.79 27.51 0.12
C LEU A 366 -7.15 26.10 -0.39
N ARG A 367 -6.70 25.06 0.32
CA ARG A 367 -7.01 23.66 0.03
C ARG A 367 -7.39 22.91 1.30
N ILE A 368 -8.05 21.77 1.13
CA ILE A 368 -8.28 20.79 2.18
C ILE A 368 -7.36 19.59 1.96
N SER A 369 -6.66 19.18 3.02
CA SER A 369 -5.85 17.97 3.07
C SER A 369 -6.57 16.91 3.90
N THR A 370 -6.62 15.68 3.38
CA THR A 370 -7.05 14.48 4.11
C THR A 370 -6.05 13.34 3.86
N ILE A 371 -6.29 12.16 4.42
CA ILE A 371 -5.51 10.95 4.09
C ILE A 371 -5.58 10.57 2.61
N ALA A 372 -6.57 11.10 1.87
CA ALA A 372 -6.81 10.88 0.46
C ALA A 372 -6.02 11.85 -0.45
N GLY A 373 -5.30 12.81 0.13
CA GLY A 373 -4.53 13.82 -0.59
C GLY A 373 -5.09 15.24 -0.45
N LEU A 374 -4.80 16.09 -1.43
CA LEU A 374 -5.15 17.51 -1.44
C LEU A 374 -6.31 17.81 -2.39
N SER A 375 -7.13 18.79 -2.02
CA SER A 375 -8.19 19.26 -2.89
C SER A 375 -7.67 20.12 -4.03
N ASN A 376 -8.52 20.38 -5.02
CA ASN A 376 -8.35 21.53 -5.90
C ASN A 376 -8.27 22.83 -5.07
N PRO A 377 -7.52 23.84 -5.55
CA PRO A 377 -7.39 25.11 -4.85
C PRO A 377 -8.66 25.95 -4.98
N LEU A 378 -8.96 26.69 -3.92
CA LEU A 378 -9.95 27.75 -3.90
C LEU A 378 -9.27 29.04 -3.47
N THR A 379 -9.27 30.07 -4.31
CA THR A 379 -8.61 31.35 -3.99
C THR A 379 -9.41 32.12 -2.93
N VAL A 380 -8.71 32.59 -1.90
CA VAL A 380 -9.22 33.49 -0.85
C VAL A 380 -8.32 34.71 -0.71
N ALA A 381 -8.91 35.85 -0.38
CA ALA A 381 -8.20 37.06 0.01
C ALA A 381 -7.83 37.04 1.50
N VAL A 382 -6.67 37.58 1.84
CA VAL A 382 -6.22 37.82 3.21
C VAL A 382 -5.94 39.32 3.32
N ASP A 383 -6.70 40.02 4.15
CA ASP A 383 -6.52 41.46 4.40
C ASP A 383 -7.15 41.87 5.75
N ARG A 384 -7.18 43.18 6.05
CA ARG A 384 -7.70 43.70 7.33
C ARG A 384 -9.18 44.06 7.30
N LEU A 385 -9.88 43.85 6.19
CA LEU A 385 -11.28 44.25 6.06
C LEU A 385 -12.20 43.28 6.82
N PRO A 386 -13.25 43.78 7.49
CA PRO A 386 -14.35 42.94 7.94
C PRO A 386 -14.97 42.19 6.76
N GLN A 387 -15.06 40.87 6.85
CA GLN A 387 -15.59 40.01 5.78
C GLN A 387 -17.06 39.68 6.07
N ARG A 388 -17.95 39.90 5.10
CA ARG A 388 -19.38 39.58 5.22
C ARG A 388 -19.92 38.96 3.94
N PRO A 389 -20.95 38.10 4.00
CA PRO A 389 -21.69 37.71 2.80
C PRO A 389 -22.53 38.89 2.31
N VAL A 390 -22.70 38.98 1.00
CA VAL A 390 -23.75 39.82 0.41
C VAL A 390 -25.14 39.37 0.91
N GLY A 391 -26.09 40.31 0.99
CA GLY A 391 -27.43 40.05 1.53
C GLY A 391 -27.54 40.07 3.06
N THR A 392 -26.43 40.14 3.81
CA THR A 392 -26.49 40.34 5.28
C THR A 392 -26.83 41.76 5.71
N ALA A 393 -26.69 42.73 4.81
CA ALA A 393 -27.05 44.12 5.03
C ALA A 393 -28.17 44.56 4.09
N SER A 394 -29.02 45.46 4.56
CA SER A 394 -30.14 46.05 3.81
C SER A 394 -30.01 47.57 3.78
N SER A 395 -30.87 48.25 3.03
CA SER A 395 -30.95 49.73 3.06
C SER A 395 -31.27 50.26 4.46
N ALA A 396 -32.06 49.53 5.26
CA ALA A 396 -32.39 49.87 6.64
C ALA A 396 -31.22 49.60 7.62
N ALA A 397 -30.41 48.58 7.35
CA ALA A 397 -29.27 48.17 8.16
C ALA A 397 -28.01 48.00 7.29
N PRO A 398 -27.41 49.10 6.80
CA PRO A 398 -26.24 49.05 5.93
C PRO A 398 -24.99 48.57 6.68
N SER A 399 -24.04 48.00 5.94
CA SER A 399 -22.74 47.61 6.50
C SER A 399 -21.90 48.85 6.86
N PRO A 400 -21.18 48.82 8.00
CA PRO A 400 -20.22 49.87 8.32
C PRO A 400 -19.01 49.79 7.38
N LEU A 401 -18.43 50.95 7.07
CA LEU A 401 -17.21 51.05 6.27
C LEU A 401 -15.96 51.06 7.18
N PRO A 402 -14.82 50.48 6.73
CA PRO A 402 -14.67 49.73 5.48
C PRO A 402 -15.17 48.27 5.64
N VAL A 403 -15.53 47.62 4.53
CA VAL A 403 -16.04 46.23 4.53
C VAL A 403 -15.67 45.51 3.23
N ALA A 404 -15.59 44.19 3.26
CA ALA A 404 -15.55 43.35 2.09
C ALA A 404 -16.76 42.42 2.04
N LEU A 405 -17.52 42.48 0.93
CA LEU A 405 -18.70 41.66 0.71
C LEU A 405 -18.37 40.54 -0.27
N SER A 406 -18.60 39.29 0.13
CA SER A 406 -18.44 38.12 -0.73
C SER A 406 -19.79 37.66 -1.28
N GLY A 407 -19.84 37.31 -2.56
CA GLY A 407 -21.04 36.79 -3.18
C GLY A 407 -20.76 35.90 -4.37
N MET A 408 -21.84 35.43 -4.99
CA MET A 408 -21.83 34.75 -6.27
C MET A 408 -22.91 35.37 -7.15
N ILE A 409 -22.67 35.38 -8.46
CA ILE A 409 -23.65 35.75 -9.47
C ILE A 409 -23.71 34.65 -10.54
N SER A 410 -24.84 34.55 -11.22
CA SER A 410 -25.08 33.65 -12.35
C SER A 410 -26.11 34.25 -13.31
N GLY A 411 -25.94 34.04 -14.61
CA GLY A 411 -26.81 34.60 -15.62
C GLY A 411 -26.99 36.12 -15.48
N ALA A 412 -28.25 36.56 -15.37
CA ALA A 412 -28.64 37.96 -15.25
C ALA A 412 -28.74 38.47 -13.79
N GLU A 413 -28.25 37.72 -12.82
CA GLU A 413 -28.28 38.13 -11.41
C GLU A 413 -27.47 39.41 -11.16
N ILE A 414 -28.05 40.30 -10.34
CA ILE A 414 -27.41 41.51 -9.84
C ILE A 414 -27.28 41.38 -8.32
N SER A 415 -26.05 41.35 -7.83
CA SER A 415 -25.76 41.29 -6.41
C SER A 415 -25.73 42.68 -5.80
N ARG A 416 -26.30 42.87 -4.60
CA ARG A 416 -26.46 44.19 -3.96
C ARG A 416 -25.89 44.22 -2.55
N GLY A 417 -24.93 45.11 -2.31
CA GLY A 417 -24.46 45.50 -0.99
C GLY A 417 -24.96 46.89 -0.60
N HIS A 418 -25.18 47.14 0.68
CA HIS A 418 -25.60 48.46 1.19
C HIS A 418 -24.59 48.98 2.21
N VAL A 419 -24.18 50.24 2.06
CA VAL A 419 -23.21 50.91 2.96
C VAL A 419 -23.67 52.33 3.27
N ARG A 420 -23.24 52.88 4.41
CA ARG A 420 -23.50 54.28 4.78
C ARG A 420 -22.24 55.13 4.57
N ALA A 421 -22.37 56.27 3.91
CA ALA A 421 -21.28 57.21 3.66
C ALA A 421 -21.73 58.66 3.90
N LYS A 422 -20.77 59.56 4.13
CA LYS A 422 -21.00 60.99 4.39
C LYS A 422 -20.63 61.86 3.19
N ALA A 423 -21.26 63.03 3.06
CA ALA A 423 -20.93 64.03 2.05
C ALA A 423 -19.42 64.36 2.07
N GLY A 424 -18.82 64.46 0.89
CA GLY A 424 -17.39 64.69 0.70
C GLY A 424 -16.50 63.47 0.92
N GLN A 425 -17.03 62.35 1.42
CA GLN A 425 -16.25 61.12 1.60
C GLN A 425 -15.91 60.50 0.24
N ARG A 426 -14.66 60.07 0.06
CA ARG A 426 -14.26 59.22 -1.07
C ARG A 426 -14.75 57.79 -0.83
N LEU A 427 -15.57 57.27 -1.74
CA LEU A 427 -16.10 55.91 -1.68
C LEU A 427 -15.58 55.11 -2.86
N VAL A 428 -14.81 54.07 -2.57
CA VAL A 428 -14.27 53.13 -3.55
C VAL A 428 -15.00 51.79 -3.43
N ALA A 429 -15.35 51.20 -4.57
CA ALA A 429 -15.80 49.82 -4.70
C ALA A 429 -14.82 49.06 -5.62
N ASP A 430 -13.94 48.25 -5.04
CA ASP A 430 -12.91 47.47 -5.75
C ASP A 430 -13.31 45.99 -5.77
N VAL A 431 -13.68 45.50 -6.96
CA VAL A 431 -14.14 44.12 -7.17
C VAL A 431 -12.95 43.20 -7.44
N GLU A 432 -12.99 42.03 -6.83
CA GLU A 432 -12.15 40.88 -7.08
C GLU A 432 -13.06 39.75 -7.57
N ALA A 433 -13.06 39.45 -8.87
CA ALA A 433 -13.85 38.37 -9.45
C ALA A 433 -12.96 37.44 -10.28
N ARG A 434 -12.34 37.95 -11.36
CA ARG A 434 -11.44 37.17 -12.21
C ARG A 434 -10.21 36.68 -11.47
N ARG A 435 -9.65 37.51 -10.58
CA ARG A 435 -8.56 37.10 -9.67
C ARG A 435 -8.97 36.01 -8.67
N LEU A 436 -10.28 35.81 -8.44
CA LEU A 436 -10.83 34.72 -7.63
C LEU A 436 -11.26 33.50 -8.46
N GLY A 437 -10.95 33.48 -9.76
CA GLY A 437 -11.30 32.40 -10.69
C GLY A 437 -12.70 32.52 -11.28
N SER A 438 -13.35 33.68 -11.18
CA SER A 438 -14.65 33.91 -11.83
C SER A 438 -14.53 33.99 -13.34
N GLY A 439 -15.50 33.38 -14.02
CA GLY A 439 -15.65 33.49 -15.47
C GLY A 439 -16.38 34.75 -15.92
N CYS A 440 -16.96 35.55 -15.03
CA CYS A 440 -17.71 36.76 -15.39
C CYS A 440 -16.82 37.95 -15.78
N GLU A 441 -17.37 38.89 -16.54
CA GLU A 441 -16.83 40.24 -16.76
C GLU A 441 -17.49 41.21 -15.78
N PRO A 442 -16.88 41.49 -14.62
CA PRO A 442 -17.56 42.26 -13.58
C PRO A 442 -17.85 43.70 -14.02
N VAL A 443 -19.05 44.16 -13.72
CA VAL A 443 -19.46 45.57 -13.66
C VAL A 443 -19.78 45.91 -12.22
N VAL A 444 -19.39 47.11 -11.78
CA VAL A 444 -19.77 47.64 -10.47
C VAL A 444 -20.42 49.00 -10.61
N GLU A 445 -21.54 49.18 -9.91
CA GLU A 445 -22.25 50.46 -9.84
C GLU A 445 -22.36 50.94 -8.39
N ILE A 446 -22.12 52.22 -8.17
CA ILE A 446 -22.37 52.89 -6.89
C ILE A 446 -23.62 53.75 -7.07
N LYS A 447 -24.73 53.36 -6.44
CA LYS A 447 -26.03 54.03 -6.55
C LYS A 447 -26.38 54.79 -5.28
N ASN A 448 -27.00 55.96 -5.44
CA ASN A 448 -27.62 56.69 -4.33
C ASN A 448 -28.92 56.00 -3.85
N ALA A 449 -29.57 56.56 -2.83
CA ALA A 449 -30.82 56.03 -2.27
C ALA A 449 -32.01 56.00 -3.25
N LEU A 450 -31.98 56.78 -4.33
CA LEU A 450 -32.99 56.79 -5.39
C LEU A 450 -32.70 55.77 -6.49
N GLY A 451 -31.58 55.04 -6.41
CA GLY A 451 -31.15 54.10 -7.45
C GLY A 451 -30.39 54.74 -8.62
N THR A 452 -30.09 56.05 -8.55
CA THR A 452 -29.29 56.72 -9.58
C THR A 452 -27.82 56.29 -9.47
N PRO A 453 -27.21 55.74 -10.53
CA PRO A 453 -25.77 55.47 -10.56
C PRO A 453 -24.98 56.77 -10.48
N LEU A 454 -24.09 56.86 -9.50
CA LEU A 454 -23.11 57.94 -9.38
C LEU A 454 -21.75 57.57 -9.99
N ALA A 455 -21.46 56.27 -10.08
CA ALA A 455 -20.33 55.72 -10.79
C ALA A 455 -20.71 54.36 -11.36
N ILE A 456 -20.28 54.07 -12.60
CA ILE A 456 -20.42 52.79 -13.28
C ILE A 456 -19.08 52.48 -13.91
N GLU A 457 -18.53 51.31 -13.62
CA GLU A 457 -17.26 50.86 -14.17
C GLU A 457 -17.32 49.37 -14.54
N TRP A 458 -16.53 48.96 -15.51
CA TRP A 458 -16.41 47.58 -15.99
C TRP A 458 -14.96 47.12 -15.98
N SER A 459 -14.72 45.90 -16.45
CA SER A 459 -13.43 45.20 -16.38
C SER A 459 -12.28 46.00 -16.99
N LYS A 460 -11.18 46.14 -16.24
CA LYS A 460 -9.98 46.90 -16.65
C LYS A 460 -8.75 45.99 -16.72
N VAL A 461 -7.96 46.12 -17.79
CA VAL A 461 -6.71 45.35 -17.97
C VAL A 461 -5.71 45.54 -16.82
N PRO A 462 -5.46 46.77 -16.31
CA PRO A 462 -4.57 46.97 -15.16
C PRO A 462 -5.02 46.24 -13.88
N LEU A 463 -6.32 45.94 -13.75
CA LEU A 463 -6.89 45.17 -12.65
C LEU A 463 -7.00 43.67 -12.98
N ARG A 464 -6.33 43.21 -14.04
CA ARG A 464 -6.36 41.83 -14.53
C ARG A 464 -7.78 41.36 -14.88
N GLY A 465 -8.57 42.25 -15.46
CA GLY A 465 -9.96 41.98 -15.84
C GLY A 465 -10.98 42.14 -14.71
N ASP A 466 -10.54 42.59 -13.53
CA ASP A 466 -11.44 43.05 -12.48
C ASP A 466 -11.81 44.53 -12.64
N THR A 467 -12.64 45.04 -11.73
CA THR A 467 -13.33 46.33 -11.87
C THR A 467 -13.23 47.16 -10.61
N ARG A 468 -13.12 48.48 -10.76
CA ARG A 468 -13.13 49.43 -9.65
C ARG A 468 -13.89 50.69 -10.03
N ALA A 469 -14.84 51.09 -9.19
CA ALA A 469 -15.52 52.39 -9.25
C ALA A 469 -15.17 53.24 -8.04
N GLU A 470 -15.19 54.56 -8.25
CA GLU A 470 -14.88 55.56 -7.23
C GLU A 470 -15.80 56.76 -7.39
N VAL A 471 -16.26 57.33 -6.27
CA VAL A 471 -17.06 58.55 -6.27
C VAL A 471 -16.78 59.39 -5.01
N THR A 472 -16.81 60.72 -5.16
CA THR A 472 -16.93 61.62 -4.00
C THR A 472 -18.40 61.74 -3.65
N VAL A 473 -18.75 61.29 -2.45
CA VAL A 473 -20.14 61.17 -1.98
C VAL A 473 -20.80 62.55 -1.92
N PRO A 474 -21.93 62.79 -2.62
CA PRO A 474 -22.53 64.12 -2.71
C PRO A 474 -23.36 64.50 -1.48
N ALA A 475 -23.89 63.51 -0.76
CA ALA A 475 -24.75 63.72 0.41
C ALA A 475 -24.61 62.58 1.42
N ASP A 476 -24.88 62.87 2.69
CA ASP A 476 -25.01 61.83 3.72
C ASP A 476 -26.14 60.86 3.34
N GLY A 477 -25.87 59.56 3.41
CA GLY A 477 -26.90 58.59 3.06
C GLY A 477 -26.44 57.14 2.97
N VAL A 478 -27.37 56.31 2.50
CA VAL A 478 -27.11 54.91 2.17
C VAL A 478 -26.89 54.78 0.67
N TYR A 479 -25.86 54.04 0.31
CA TYR A 479 -25.44 53.78 -1.05
C TYR A 479 -25.52 52.28 -1.34
N THR A 480 -26.00 51.94 -2.52
CA THR A 480 -26.09 50.56 -3.00
C THR A 480 -24.93 50.28 -3.94
N ILE A 481 -24.18 49.22 -3.64
CA ILE A 481 -23.10 48.70 -4.49
C ILE A 481 -23.67 47.52 -5.25
N GLU A 482 -23.86 47.67 -6.56
CA GLU A 482 -24.31 46.59 -7.43
C GLU A 482 -23.13 45.93 -8.12
N VAL A 483 -23.12 44.60 -8.19
CA VAL A 483 -22.15 43.82 -8.96
C VAL A 483 -22.92 42.86 -9.87
N HIS A 484 -22.62 42.90 -11.17
CA HIS A 484 -23.20 42.01 -12.16
C HIS A 484 -22.21 41.74 -13.31
N ASP A 485 -22.57 40.85 -14.22
CA ASP A 485 -21.78 40.59 -15.43
C ASP A 485 -22.11 41.62 -16.53
N LEU A 486 -21.10 41.97 -17.33
CA LEU A 486 -21.19 42.97 -18.40
C LEU A 486 -22.31 42.68 -19.40
N SER A 487 -22.51 41.41 -19.74
CA SER A 487 -23.54 40.97 -20.68
C SER A 487 -24.76 40.36 -19.99
N PHE A 488 -24.85 40.45 -18.65
CA PHE A 488 -25.86 39.75 -17.85
C PHE A 488 -25.90 38.24 -18.14
N LYS A 489 -24.72 37.65 -18.38
CA LYS A 489 -24.55 36.22 -18.72
C LYS A 489 -23.42 35.60 -17.89
N ALA A 490 -23.37 35.90 -16.59
CA ALA A 490 -22.34 35.37 -15.72
C ALA A 490 -22.36 33.83 -15.75
N PRO A 491 -21.21 33.15 -16.01
CA PRO A 491 -21.15 31.70 -15.88
C PRO A 491 -21.63 31.24 -14.50
N GLY A 492 -22.24 30.06 -14.42
CA GLY A 492 -22.71 29.51 -13.14
C GLY A 492 -21.59 29.46 -12.11
N ASN A 493 -21.93 29.75 -10.84
CA ASN A 493 -20.97 29.84 -9.73
C ASN A 493 -19.84 30.86 -9.97
N SER A 494 -20.13 32.05 -10.49
CA SER A 494 -19.14 33.12 -10.64
C SER A 494 -18.95 33.87 -9.31
N PRO A 495 -17.89 33.60 -8.52
CA PRO A 495 -17.68 34.28 -7.26
C PRO A 495 -17.20 35.71 -7.47
N PHE A 496 -17.51 36.57 -6.51
CA PHE A 496 -16.88 37.87 -6.41
C PHE A 496 -16.66 38.24 -4.95
N ARG A 497 -15.77 39.21 -4.76
CA ARG A 497 -15.57 39.93 -3.51
C ARG A 497 -15.46 41.42 -3.84
N VAL A 498 -16.26 42.27 -3.19
CA VAL A 498 -16.16 43.73 -3.37
C VAL A 498 -15.68 44.37 -2.08
N LYS A 499 -14.55 45.06 -2.15
CA LYS A 499 -14.00 45.87 -1.05
C LYS A 499 -14.57 47.27 -1.16
N ILE A 500 -15.12 47.78 -0.06
CA ILE A 500 -15.85 49.05 -0.03
C ILE A 500 -15.31 49.93 1.10
N GLY A 501 -14.97 51.17 0.78
CA GLY A 501 -14.51 52.18 1.74
C GLY A 501 -13.65 53.27 1.10
N ASP A 502 -13.02 54.10 1.93
CA ASP A 502 -11.91 54.93 1.47
C ASP A 502 -10.63 54.10 1.53
N LEU A 503 -10.29 53.47 0.41
CA LEU A 503 -9.25 52.45 0.33
C LEU A 503 -7.98 53.02 -0.30
N ALA A 504 -6.84 52.76 0.34
CA ALA A 504 -5.51 52.89 -0.26
C ALA A 504 -5.20 51.58 -0.99
N LEU A 505 -5.25 51.59 -2.33
CA LEU A 505 -5.31 50.40 -3.18
C LEU A 505 -4.12 50.24 -4.11
#